data_AF-A0AAD7ISM7-F1
#
_entry.id   AF-A0AAD7ISM7-F1
#
_cell.length_a   1.000
_cell.length_b   1.000
_cell.length_c   1.000
_cell.angle_alpha   90.00
_cell.angle_beta   90.00
_cell.angle_gamma   90.00
#
_symmetry.space_group_name_H-M   'P 1'
#
loop_
_entity.id
_entity.type
_entity.pdbx_description
1 polymer ?
#
loop_
_entity_poly.entity_id
_entity_poly.type
_entity_poly.pdbx_seq_one_letter_code
_entity_poly.pdbx_strand_id
1 'polypeptide(L)'
;IMLSTHLLALERLLYVDHAHPSVPRQERVCRFCKTEVESPEHAMLECQASPEVLNLCVEFLENLFRAVPKLQDKMAQLTTIEFLKAIIYERSTIVLVAKYVHEVLQEFYSIPLHRP
;
A
#
# COMPACT_ATOMS: atom_id res chain seq x y z
N ILE A 1 12.85 5.77 -0.97
CA ILE A 1 11.82 4.73 -0.80
C ILE A 1 10.61 5.22 -1.58
N MET A 2 10.10 4.46 -2.56
CA MET A 2 9.03 4.97 -3.43
C MET A 2 7.81 5.47 -2.66
N LEU A 3 7.57 4.90 -1.48
CA LEU A 3 6.37 5.19 -0.69
C LEU A 3 6.56 6.19 0.46
N SER A 4 7.80 6.63 0.74
CA SER A 4 8.15 7.45 1.92
C SER A 4 7.73 8.93 1.87
N THR A 5 6.90 9.28 0.91
CA THR A 5 6.42 10.66 0.70
C THR A 5 4.90 10.72 0.49
N HIS A 6 4.22 9.58 0.65
CA HIS A 6 2.82 9.45 0.29
C HIS A 6 1.89 9.80 1.45
N LEU A 7 0.66 10.22 1.11
CA LEU A 7 -0.32 10.69 2.09
C LEU A 7 -0.96 9.56 2.92
N LEU A 8 -0.28 8.43 3.10
CA LEU A 8 -0.78 7.33 3.93
C LEU A 8 -0.75 7.72 5.41
N ALA A 9 -1.70 7.21 6.20
CA ALA A 9 -1.86 7.60 7.61
C ALA A 9 -0.60 7.33 8.43
N LEU A 10 0.12 6.24 8.14
CA LEU A 10 1.37 5.90 8.83
C LEU A 10 2.40 7.03 8.77
N GLU A 11 2.51 7.70 7.62
CA GLU A 11 3.45 8.80 7.39
C GLU A 11 2.84 10.15 7.74
N ARG A 12 1.57 10.39 7.38
CA ARG A 12 0.93 11.70 7.57
C ARG A 12 0.62 12.04 9.01
N LEU A 13 0.16 11.07 9.79
CA LEU A 13 -0.21 11.29 11.20
C LEU A 13 1.00 11.15 12.15
N LEU A 14 2.19 10.90 11.60
CA LEU A 14 3.44 10.97 12.36
C LEU A 14 3.82 12.42 12.68
N TYR A 15 3.65 13.31 11.70
CA TYR A 15 4.14 14.69 11.81
C TYR A 15 3.25 15.51 12.75
N VAL A 16 3.90 16.14 13.72
CA VAL A 16 3.27 17.14 14.60
C VAL A 16 3.16 18.44 13.82
N ASP A 17 1.97 19.04 13.79
CA ASP A 17 1.80 20.43 13.39
C ASP A 17 1.18 21.24 14.54
N HIS A 18 1.10 22.56 14.39
CA HIS A 18 0.59 23.44 15.45
C HIS A 18 -0.86 23.15 15.85
N ALA A 19 -1.63 22.45 15.02
CA ALA A 19 -3.02 22.10 15.26
C ALA A 19 -3.21 20.64 15.71
N HIS A 20 -2.22 19.76 15.50
CA HIS A 20 -2.38 18.32 15.73
C HIS A 20 -1.14 17.67 16.36
N PRO A 21 -1.28 17.01 17.52
CA PRO A 21 -0.22 16.16 18.06
C PRO A 21 -0.01 14.91 17.20
N SER A 22 1.18 14.30 17.34
CA SER A 22 1.49 13.03 16.66
C SER A 22 0.54 11.93 17.15
N VAL A 23 -0.06 11.20 16.22
CA VAL A 23 -0.97 10.10 16.54
C VAL A 23 -0.15 8.83 16.81
N PRO A 24 -0.40 8.06 17.88
CA PRO A 24 0.25 6.76 18.11
C PRO A 24 0.11 5.83 16.90
N ARG A 25 1.15 5.04 16.59
CA ARG A 25 1.16 4.18 15.38
C ARG A 25 -0.09 3.29 15.27
N GLN A 26 -0.53 2.70 16.38
CA GLN A 26 -1.67 1.79 16.44
C GLN A 26 -3.00 2.48 16.10
N GLU A 27 -3.08 3.81 16.24
CA GLU A 27 -4.27 4.60 15.95
C GLU A 27 -4.28 5.16 14.51
N ARG A 28 -3.18 4.99 13.75
CA ARG A 28 -3.07 5.42 12.34
C ARG A 28 -3.72 4.41 11.41
N VAL A 29 -4.97 4.05 11.69
CA VAL A 29 -5.68 2.99 10.96
C VAL A 29 -6.08 3.42 9.55
N CYS A 30 -6.27 2.42 8.70
CA CYS A 30 -6.67 2.57 7.31
C CYS A 30 -8.00 3.29 7.16
N ARG A 31 -8.05 4.29 6.28
CA ARG A 31 -9.27 5.06 5.99
C ARG A 31 -10.42 4.23 5.43
N PHE A 32 -10.12 3.09 4.81
CA PHE A 32 -11.12 2.15 4.31
C PHE A 32 -11.58 1.16 5.39
N CYS A 33 -10.68 0.26 5.85
CA CYS A 33 -11.09 -0.82 6.74
C CYS A 33 -11.23 -0.39 8.21
N LYS A 34 -10.51 0.66 8.64
CA LYS A 34 -10.49 1.20 10.01
C LYS A 34 -10.06 0.19 11.09
N THR A 35 -9.45 -0.93 10.70
CA THR A 35 -9.00 -1.98 11.63
C THR A 35 -7.49 -2.11 11.70
N GLU A 36 -6.81 -2.01 10.56
CA GLU A 36 -5.36 -2.18 10.45
C GLU A 36 -4.65 -0.84 10.24
N VAL A 37 -3.37 -0.75 10.62
CA VAL A 37 -2.56 0.45 10.37
C VAL A 37 -2.46 0.71 8.87
N GLU A 38 -2.65 1.97 8.44
CA GLU A 38 -2.52 2.38 7.05
C GLU A 38 -1.05 2.47 6.62
N SER A 39 -0.40 1.31 6.51
CA SER A 39 0.94 1.19 5.97
C SER A 39 0.94 0.97 4.45
N PRO A 40 2.07 1.18 3.78
CA PRO A 40 2.25 0.79 2.39
C PRO A 40 1.86 -0.66 2.09
N GLU A 41 2.25 -1.60 2.94
CA GLU A 41 1.96 -3.02 2.77
C GLU A 41 0.46 -3.29 2.84
N HIS A 42 -0.20 -2.67 3.83
CA HIS A 42 -1.64 -2.78 3.96
C HIS A 42 -2.35 -2.20 2.74
N ALA A 43 -2.04 -0.96 2.38
CA ALA A 43 -2.70 -0.26 1.26
C ALA A 43 -2.49 -0.98 -0.08
N MET A 44 -1.31 -1.57 -0.30
CA MET A 44 -0.94 -2.15 -1.59
C MET A 44 -1.26 -3.63 -1.71
N LEU A 45 -1.36 -4.41 -0.63
CA LEU A 45 -1.45 -5.88 -0.75
C LEU A 45 -2.47 -6.54 0.19
N GLU A 46 -2.94 -5.86 1.24
CA GLU A 46 -3.76 -6.50 2.28
C GLU A 46 -5.15 -5.90 2.42
N CYS A 47 -5.36 -4.64 2.03
CA CYS A 47 -6.63 -3.96 2.19
C CYS A 47 -7.69 -4.52 1.23
N GLN A 48 -8.77 -5.08 1.77
CA GLN A 48 -9.89 -5.65 1.01
C GLN A 48 -11.20 -4.86 1.21
N ALA A 49 -11.13 -3.70 1.87
CA ALA A 49 -12.33 -2.94 2.25
C ALA A 49 -12.88 -2.04 1.13
N SER A 50 -12.08 -1.72 0.10
CA SER A 50 -12.55 -1.05 -1.11
C SER A 50 -12.56 -2.03 -2.28
N PRO A 51 -13.70 -2.24 -2.95
CA PRO A 51 -13.78 -3.02 -4.18
C PRO A 51 -12.83 -2.51 -5.27
N GLU A 52 -12.66 -1.20 -5.38
CA GLU A 52 -11.78 -0.54 -6.34
C GLU A 52 -10.31 -0.90 -6.09
N VAL A 53 -9.84 -0.76 -4.85
CA VAL A 53 -8.48 -1.14 -4.44
C VAL A 53 -8.26 -2.65 -4.62
N LEU A 54 -9.25 -3.48 -4.29
CA LEU A 54 -9.17 -4.92 -4.47
C LEU A 54 -9.02 -5.30 -5.95
N ASN A 55 -9.81 -4.68 -6.83
CA ASN A 55 -9.73 -4.92 -8.27
C ASN A 55 -8.37 -4.51 -8.85
N LEU A 56 -7.84 -3.35 -8.43
CA LEU A 56 -6.50 -2.91 -8.81
C LEU A 56 -5.43 -3.92 -8.36
N CYS A 57 -5.55 -4.46 -7.14
CA CYS A 57 -4.61 -5.45 -6.60
C CYS A 57 -4.64 -6.75 -7.40
N VAL A 58 -5.84 -7.26 -7.72
CA VAL A 58 -6.01 -8.46 -8.54
C VAL A 58 -5.42 -8.27 -9.93
N GLU A 59 -5.78 -7.19 -10.63
CA GLU A 59 -5.25 -6.88 -11.97
C GLU A 59 -3.72 -6.73 -11.95
N PHE A 60 -3.19 -6.05 -10.95
CA PHE A 60 -1.76 -5.88 -10.77
C PHE A 60 -1.05 -7.24 -10.59
N LEU A 61 -1.54 -8.09 -9.70
CA LEU A 61 -0.94 -9.40 -9.42
C LEU A 61 -0.99 -10.32 -10.64
N GLU A 62 -2.11 -10.32 -11.38
CA GLU A 62 -2.23 -11.09 -12.64
C GLU A 62 -1.19 -10.64 -13.67
N ASN A 63 -1.06 -9.33 -13.89
CA ASN A 63 -0.09 -8.78 -14.83
C ASN A 63 1.36 -9.02 -14.37
N LEU A 64 1.62 -8.91 -13.07
CA LEU A 64 2.90 -9.17 -12.45
C LEU A 64 3.34 -10.62 -12.66
N PHE A 65 2.46 -11.58 -12.37
CA PHE A 65 2.77 -13.01 -12.52
C PHE A 65 2.85 -13.44 -13.98
N ARG A 66 2.09 -12.81 -14.88
CA ARG A 66 2.27 -13.01 -16.33
C ARG A 66 3.64 -12.54 -16.80
N ALA A 67 4.11 -11.39 -16.31
CA ALA A 67 5.41 -10.83 -16.68
C ALA A 67 6.58 -11.60 -16.04
N VAL A 68 6.43 -12.01 -14.78
CA VAL A 68 7.48 -12.66 -13.99
C VAL A 68 6.90 -13.79 -13.12
N PRO A 69 6.67 -15.00 -13.69
CA PRO A 69 6.00 -16.11 -13.00
C PRO A 69 6.65 -16.54 -11.67
N LYS A 70 7.99 -16.45 -11.56
CA LYS A 70 8.75 -16.77 -10.33
C LYS A 70 8.33 -15.93 -9.11
N LEU A 71 7.64 -14.80 -9.31
CA LEU A 71 7.13 -13.98 -8.21
C LEU A 71 5.91 -14.62 -7.52
N GLN A 72 5.17 -15.50 -8.21
CA GLN A 72 4.04 -16.20 -7.62
C GLN A 72 4.48 -17.10 -6.47
N ASP A 73 5.53 -17.90 -6.68
CA ASP A 73 6.12 -18.75 -5.64
C ASP A 73 6.65 -17.92 -4.47
N LYS A 74 7.25 -16.76 -4.77
CA LYS A 74 7.75 -15.82 -3.75
C LYS A 74 6.63 -15.24 -2.92
N MET A 75 5.47 -14.93 -3.49
CA MET A 75 4.32 -14.41 -2.75
C MET A 75 3.85 -15.41 -1.68
N ALA A 76 3.89 -16.72 -1.98
CA ALA A 76 3.49 -17.76 -1.04
C ALA A 76 4.53 -18.00 0.09
N GLN A 77 5.78 -17.58 -0.11
CA GLN A 77 6.91 -17.88 0.79
C GLN A 77 7.36 -16.69 1.63
N LEU A 78 7.11 -15.48 1.17
CA LEU A 78 7.59 -14.25 1.78
C LEU A 78 6.49 -13.56 2.58
N THR A 79 6.89 -12.79 3.60
CA THR A 79 5.98 -11.83 4.24
C THR A 79 5.57 -10.74 3.25
N THR A 80 4.45 -10.05 3.51
CA THR A 80 3.98 -8.93 2.67
C THR A 80 5.07 -7.87 2.45
N ILE A 81 5.81 -7.53 3.51
CA ILE A 81 6.92 -6.56 3.46
C ILE A 81 8.03 -7.05 2.53
N GLU A 82 8.44 -8.31 2.67
CA GLU A 82 9.51 -8.90 1.85
C GLU A 82 9.08 -9.05 0.40
N PHE A 83 7.83 -9.42 0.15
CA PHE A 83 7.28 -9.51 -1.19
C PHE A 83 7.21 -8.13 -1.86
N LEU A 84 6.71 -7.11 -1.16
CA LEU A 84 6.67 -5.73 -1.66
C LEU A 84 8.09 -5.22 -2.00
N LYS A 85 9.09 -5.55 -1.17
CA LYS A 85 10.49 -5.25 -1.51
C LYS A 85 10.94 -6.00 -2.77
N ALA A 86 10.64 -7.29 -2.87
CA ALA A 86 11.06 -8.11 -4.00
C ALA A 86 10.54 -7.58 -5.34
N ILE A 87 9.27 -7.15 -5.41
CA ILE A 87 8.67 -6.62 -6.64
C ILE A 87 9.18 -5.22 -7.00
N ILE A 88 9.62 -4.43 -6.00
CA ILE A 88 10.24 -3.10 -6.23
C ILE A 88 11.68 -3.24 -6.74
N TYR A 89 12.44 -4.19 -6.21
CA TYR A 89 13.85 -4.39 -6.61
C TYR A 89 14.02 -5.12 -7.95
N GLU A 90 12.99 -5.85 -8.41
CA GLU A 90 13.00 -6.50 -9.71
C GLU A 90 12.81 -5.45 -10.82
N ARG A 91 13.86 -5.23 -11.62
CA ARG A 91 13.90 -4.15 -12.62
C ARG A 91 12.83 -4.31 -13.69
N SER A 92 12.48 -5.56 -14.01
CA SER A 92 11.47 -5.89 -15.00
C SER A 92 10.04 -5.51 -14.58
N THR A 93 9.80 -5.32 -13.28
CA THR A 93 8.46 -5.04 -12.73
C THR A 93 8.26 -3.59 -12.32
N ILE A 94 9.30 -2.76 -12.35
CA ILE A 94 9.24 -1.39 -11.81
C ILE A 94 8.15 -0.53 -12.44
N VAL A 95 7.89 -0.68 -13.74
CA VAL A 95 6.84 0.09 -14.44
C VAL A 95 5.45 -0.37 -14.00
N LEU A 96 5.24 -1.69 -13.85
CA LEU A 96 3.97 -2.25 -13.37
C LEU A 96 3.70 -1.82 -11.93
N VAL A 97 4.72 -1.91 -11.06
CA VAL A 97 4.64 -1.49 -9.67
C VAL A 97 4.37 0.00 -9.55
N ALA A 98 5.07 0.85 -10.33
CA ALA A 98 4.87 2.30 -10.28
C ALA A 98 3.46 2.70 -10.72
N LYS A 99 2.93 2.08 -11.80
CA LYS A 99 1.56 2.31 -12.26
C LYS A 99 0.56 1.92 -11.16
N TYR A 100 0.69 0.70 -10.64
CA TYR A 100 -0.19 0.18 -9.59
C TYR A 100 -0.20 1.04 -8.33
N VAL A 101 0.99 1.42 -7.85
CA VAL A 101 1.15 2.32 -6.70
C VAL A 101 0.43 3.64 -6.96
N HIS A 102 0.58 4.22 -8.15
CA HIS A 102 -0.08 5.47 -8.49
C HIS A 102 -1.62 5.35 -8.41
N GLU A 103 -2.19 4.31 -9.02
CA GLU A 103 -3.63 4.06 -9.05
C GLU A 103 -4.20 3.83 -7.66
N VAL A 104 -3.60 2.96 -6.84
CA VAL A 104 -4.03 2.75 -5.45
C VAL A 104 -3.96 4.04 -4.64
N LEU A 105 -2.90 4.83 -4.80
CA LEU A 105 -2.79 6.09 -4.06
C LEU A 105 -3.85 7.11 -4.48
N GLN A 106 -4.28 7.14 -5.75
CA GLN A 106 -5.41 7.99 -6.14
C GLN A 106 -6.68 7.59 -5.38
N GLU A 107 -6.97 6.29 -5.29
CA GLU A 107 -8.12 5.79 -4.53
C GLU A 107 -8.02 6.18 -3.05
N PHE A 108 -6.87 5.96 -2.41
CA PHE A 108 -6.67 6.38 -1.02
C PHE A 108 -6.84 7.89 -0.86
N TYR A 109 -6.28 8.71 -1.75
CA TYR A 109 -6.31 10.17 -1.63
C TYR A 109 -7.70 10.77 -1.86
N SER A 110 -8.61 10.03 -2.51
CA SER A 110 -10.00 10.43 -2.67
C SER A 110 -10.79 10.42 -1.35
N ILE A 111 -10.31 9.66 -0.35
CA ILE A 111 -10.96 9.52 0.94
C ILE A 111 -10.15 10.27 2.02
N PRO A 112 -10.81 11.05 2.91
CA PRO A 112 -10.13 11.66 4.04
C PRO A 112 -9.46 10.61 4.94
N LEU A 113 -8.32 10.98 5.51
CA LEU A 113 -7.66 10.15 6.53
C LEU A 113 -8.62 9.86 7.69
N HIS A 114 -8.63 8.62 8.16
CA HIS A 114 -9.27 8.32 9.42
C HIS A 114 -8.49 8.97 10.57
N ARG A 115 -9.20 9.69 11.42
CA ARG A 115 -8.67 10.26 12.66
C ARG A 115 -9.53 9.74 13.82
N PRO A 116 -8.91 9.30 14.92
CA PRO A 116 -9.62 8.93 16.13
C PRO A 116 -10.35 10.11 16.75
#